data_AF-A0A9D2S804-F1
#
_entry.id   AF-A0A9D2S804-F1
#
_cell.length_a   1.000
_cell.length_b   1.000
_cell.length_c   1.000
_cell.angle_alpha   90.00
_cell.angle_beta   90.00
_cell.angle_gamma   90.00
#
_symmetry.space_group_name_H-M   'P 1'
#
loop_
_entity.id
_entity.type
_entity.pdbx_description
1 polymer ?
#
loop_
_entity_poly.entity_id
_entity_poly.type
_entity_poly.pdbx_seq_one_letter_code
_entity_poly.pdbx_strand_id
1 'polypeptide(L)'
;LVREHFCDGLGDCLPACPAGAITFERREAPAYDEAAVLKAKAAGPSDCARPHAGGCPGAQAARLAQPGSAPAPAVKPVSRLGQWPVQIKLAPAQAPFFGGAKLLVAADCAAYAYAAFHEDFMRGKVTLIGCPKLDGVDYAEKLADILRLNDIQSVTVVRMEVPCCGGLQSAVQRAMQASGKCIPWQVVTLSRDGRICGQT
;
A
#
# COMPACT_ATOMS: atom_id res chain seq x y z
N LEU A 1 14.94 30.20 -1.99
CA LEU A 1 13.90 29.40 -1.33
C LEU A 1 12.66 30.25 -1.21
N VAL A 2 11.52 29.77 -1.71
CA VAL A 2 10.24 30.48 -1.58
C VAL A 2 9.80 30.44 -0.12
N ARG A 3 9.31 31.57 0.41
CA ARG A 3 8.87 31.66 1.81
C ARG A 3 7.56 30.90 1.96
N GLU A 4 7.42 30.17 3.07
CA GLU A 4 6.33 29.21 3.31
C GLU A 4 4.93 29.84 3.25
N HIS A 5 4.80 31.14 3.60
CA HIS A 5 3.54 31.88 3.51
C HIS A 5 3.06 32.16 2.07
N PHE A 6 3.91 31.95 1.06
CA PHE A 6 3.51 32.04 -0.35
C PHE A 6 3.09 30.69 -0.93
N CYS A 7 3.28 29.58 -0.20
CA CYS A 7 2.92 28.24 -0.64
C CYS A 7 1.55 27.87 -0.08
N ASP A 8 0.50 28.18 -0.83
CA ASP A 8 -0.89 27.82 -0.51
C ASP A 8 -1.25 26.36 -0.87
N GLY A 9 -0.29 25.60 -1.40
CA GLY A 9 -0.48 24.23 -1.86
C GLY A 9 -1.08 24.10 -3.27
N LEU A 10 -1.54 25.19 -3.88
CA LEU A 10 -1.95 25.24 -5.30
C LEU A 10 -0.86 25.77 -6.22
N GLY A 11 0.32 26.07 -5.67
CA GLY A 11 1.49 26.47 -6.46
C GLY A 11 1.57 27.98 -6.69
N ASP A 12 0.92 28.81 -5.88
CA ASP A 12 1.09 30.27 -5.90
C ASP A 12 2.54 30.70 -5.58
N CYS A 13 3.28 29.81 -4.90
CA CYS A 13 4.71 29.95 -4.65
C CYS A 13 5.58 29.74 -5.89
N LEU A 14 5.02 29.20 -6.97
CA LEU A 14 5.72 28.97 -8.23
C LEU A 14 5.51 30.17 -9.15
N PRO A 15 6.54 30.61 -9.89
CA PRO A 15 6.31 31.56 -10.97
C PRO A 15 5.26 30.99 -11.93
N ALA A 16 4.43 31.85 -12.51
CA ALA A 16 3.38 31.46 -13.45
C ALA A 16 3.89 30.37 -14.40
N CYS A 17 3.16 29.25 -14.47
CA CYS A 17 3.50 28.10 -15.30
C CYS A 17 3.90 28.59 -16.71
N PRO A 18 5.14 28.36 -17.17
CA PRO A 18 5.59 28.94 -18.43
C PRO A 18 4.71 28.43 -19.56
N ALA A 19 3.90 29.33 -20.11
CA ALA A 19 3.08 29.04 -21.27
C ALA A 19 4.00 28.59 -22.41
N GLY A 20 3.88 27.31 -22.81
CA GLY A 20 4.73 26.71 -23.84
C GLY A 20 5.65 25.57 -23.39
N ALA A 21 5.56 25.09 -22.14
CA ALA A 21 6.31 23.90 -21.70
C ALA A 21 5.98 22.62 -22.50
N ILE A 22 4.81 22.58 -23.14
CA ILE A 22 4.36 21.50 -24.01
C ILE A 22 3.95 22.13 -25.34
N THR A 23 4.58 21.69 -26.43
CA THR A 23 4.22 22.08 -27.80
C THR A 23 3.64 20.87 -28.52
N PHE A 24 2.62 21.12 -29.35
CA PHE A 24 2.00 20.08 -30.16
C PHE A 24 2.57 20.13 -31.58
N GLU A 25 3.20 19.05 -32.02
CA GLU A 25 3.58 18.85 -33.41
C GLU A 25 2.55 17.94 -34.09
N ARG A 26 1.97 18.42 -35.21
CA ARG A 26 1.18 17.56 -36.10
C ARG A 26 2.10 17.01 -37.18
N ARG A 27 2.30 15.69 -37.14
CA ARG A 27 2.96 14.94 -38.20
C ARG A 27 1.98 13.95 -38.81
N GLU A 28 2.10 13.74 -40.11
CA GLU A 28 1.33 12.70 -40.80
C GLU A 28 1.83 11.33 -40.33
N ALA A 29 0.97 10.59 -39.66
CA ALA A 29 1.26 9.22 -39.25
C ALA A 29 0.76 8.27 -40.36
N PRO A 30 1.52 7.21 -40.69
CA PRO A 30 1.01 6.19 -41.59
C PRO A 30 -0.31 5.62 -41.05
N ALA A 31 -1.19 5.23 -41.96
CA ALA A 31 -2.46 4.60 -41.58
C ALA A 31 -2.22 3.37 -40.70
N TYR A 32 -3.07 3.17 -39.70
CA TYR A 32 -2.97 2.03 -38.79
C TYR A 32 -3.14 0.71 -39.56
N ASP A 33 -2.09 -0.10 -39.60
CA ASP A 33 -2.10 -1.41 -40.24
C ASP A 33 -2.35 -2.52 -39.21
N GLU A 34 -3.62 -2.89 -39.05
CA GLU A 34 -4.05 -3.93 -38.12
C GLU A 34 -3.43 -5.29 -38.43
N ALA A 35 -3.23 -5.60 -39.72
CA ALA A 35 -2.64 -6.86 -40.15
C ALA A 35 -1.14 -6.92 -39.81
N ALA A 36 -0.41 -5.82 -39.96
CA ALA A 36 0.99 -5.72 -39.52
C ALA A 36 1.12 -5.85 -37.99
N VAL A 37 0.19 -5.27 -37.22
CA VAL A 37 0.15 -5.41 -35.75
C VAL A 37 -0.09 -6.86 -35.35
N LEU A 38 -1.05 -7.54 -35.98
CA LEU A 38 -1.33 -8.95 -35.71
C LEU A 38 -0.16 -9.85 -36.10
N LYS A 39 0.50 -9.58 -37.23
CA LYS A 39 1.69 -10.31 -37.67
C LYS A 39 2.89 -10.08 -36.74
N ALA A 40 3.10 -8.86 -36.26
CA ALA A 40 4.15 -8.54 -35.28
C ALA A 40 3.89 -9.18 -33.91
N LYS A 41 2.63 -9.25 -33.46
CA LYS A 41 2.23 -10.00 -32.26
C LYS A 41 2.42 -11.50 -32.42
N ALA A 42 2.17 -12.03 -33.62
CA ALA A 42 2.35 -13.44 -33.95
C ALA A 42 3.83 -13.84 -34.15
N ALA A 43 4.71 -12.90 -34.51
CA ALA A 43 6.14 -13.13 -34.73
C ALA A 43 6.93 -13.42 -33.42
N GLY A 44 6.24 -13.50 -32.28
CA GLY A 44 6.87 -13.61 -30.98
C GLY A 44 7.46 -12.26 -30.56
N PRO A 45 7.56 -12.00 -29.25
CA PRO A 45 7.85 -10.65 -28.81
C PRO A 45 9.36 -10.37 -29.05
N SER A 46 9.69 -9.15 -29.46
CA SER A 46 11.05 -8.71 -29.78
C SER A 46 11.99 -8.88 -28.58
N ASP A 47 13.31 -8.79 -28.76
CA ASP A 47 14.32 -9.02 -27.71
C ASP A 47 14.13 -8.26 -26.37
N CYS A 48 13.23 -7.26 -26.29
CA CYS A 48 12.77 -6.64 -25.04
C CYS A 48 11.73 -7.46 -24.26
N ALA A 49 11.28 -8.57 -24.82
CA ALA A 49 10.40 -9.57 -24.26
C ALA A 49 10.99 -10.97 -24.40
N ARG A 50 12.33 -11.04 -24.47
CA ARG A 50 12.99 -12.09 -23.70
C ARG A 50 12.35 -12.06 -22.31
N PRO A 51 11.73 -13.15 -21.83
CA PRO A 51 11.37 -13.19 -20.43
C PRO A 51 12.67 -12.85 -19.71
N HIS A 52 12.72 -11.69 -19.03
CA HIS A 52 13.73 -11.50 -18.00
C HIS A 52 13.64 -12.77 -17.18
N ALA A 53 14.73 -13.55 -17.15
CA ALA A 53 14.79 -14.80 -16.42
C ALA A 53 14.47 -14.45 -14.95
N GLY A 54 13.20 -14.55 -14.56
CA GLY A 54 12.70 -14.04 -13.29
C GLY A 54 11.37 -13.27 -13.28
N GLY A 55 10.79 -12.81 -14.39
CA GLY A 55 9.53 -12.03 -14.33
C GLY A 55 9.62 -10.73 -13.49
N CYS A 56 8.48 -10.13 -13.12
CA CYS A 56 8.45 -8.94 -12.26
C CYS A 56 9.16 -9.24 -10.92
N PRO A 57 10.08 -8.40 -10.41
CA PRO A 57 10.79 -8.65 -9.15
C PRO A 57 9.87 -9.01 -7.97
N GLY A 58 8.65 -8.46 -7.93
CA GLY A 58 7.66 -8.78 -6.90
C GLY A 58 7.02 -10.16 -7.01
N ALA A 59 7.15 -10.85 -8.14
CA ALA A 59 6.64 -12.20 -8.39
C ALA A 59 7.75 -13.28 -8.38
N GLN A 60 9.00 -12.90 -8.13
CA GLN A 60 10.14 -13.82 -8.10
C GLN A 60 10.06 -14.75 -6.89
N ALA A 61 9.92 -16.06 -7.18
CA ALA A 61 10.04 -17.09 -6.17
C ALA A 61 11.46 -17.07 -5.58
N ALA A 62 11.57 -17.03 -4.25
CA ALA A 62 12.84 -17.11 -3.54
C ALA A 62 12.65 -17.90 -2.24
N ARG A 63 13.68 -18.66 -1.86
CA ARG A 63 13.76 -19.30 -0.55
C ARG A 63 14.56 -18.40 0.39
N LEU A 64 13.97 -18.06 1.53
CA LEU A 64 14.66 -17.29 2.56
C LEU A 64 15.50 -18.20 3.43
N ALA A 65 16.73 -17.78 3.75
CA ALA A 65 17.57 -18.48 4.72
C ALA A 65 16.94 -18.36 6.12
N GLN A 66 16.89 -19.47 6.85
CA GLN A 66 16.44 -19.48 8.23
C GLN A 66 17.64 -19.17 9.14
N PRO A 67 17.57 -18.15 10.02
CA PRO A 67 18.60 -17.94 11.02
C PRO A 67 18.65 -19.16 11.95
N GLY A 68 19.84 -19.70 12.22
CA GLY A 68 20.00 -20.79 13.19
C GLY A 68 19.58 -20.31 14.58
N SER A 69 18.70 -21.05 15.27
CA SER A 69 18.26 -20.69 16.62
C SER A 69 19.03 -21.47 17.68
N ALA A 70 19.48 -20.76 18.72
CA ALA A 70 19.86 -21.37 19.99
C ALA A 70 18.58 -21.61 20.81
N PRO A 71 18.49 -22.71 21.59
CA PRO A 71 17.31 -23.00 22.40
C PRO A 71 17.18 -21.99 23.53
N ALA A 72 16.26 -21.03 23.37
CA ALA A 72 15.80 -20.14 24.43
C ALA A 72 14.57 -20.75 25.11
N PRO A 73 14.33 -20.47 26.42
CA PRO A 73 13.11 -20.92 27.09
C PRO A 73 11.88 -20.35 26.37
N ALA A 74 11.09 -21.25 25.78
CA ALA A 74 9.96 -20.89 24.93
C ALA A 74 8.75 -20.50 25.77
N VAL A 75 8.54 -19.20 25.98
CA VAL A 75 7.25 -18.68 26.44
C VAL A 75 6.29 -18.72 25.25
N LYS A 76 5.13 -19.37 25.40
CA LYS A 76 4.10 -19.37 24.35
C LYS A 76 3.60 -17.93 24.14
N PRO A 77 3.61 -17.41 22.90
CA PRO A 77 3.10 -16.08 22.63
C PRO A 77 1.60 -16.00 22.93
N VAL A 78 1.15 -14.85 23.42
CA VAL A 78 -0.26 -14.59 23.72
C VAL A 78 -0.87 -13.82 22.55
N SER A 79 -2.05 -14.25 22.07
CA SER A 79 -2.75 -13.51 21.02
C SER A 79 -3.05 -12.08 21.47
N ARG A 80 -2.70 -11.12 20.62
CA ARG A 80 -3.03 -9.70 20.78
C ARG A 80 -4.19 -9.24 19.91
N LEU A 81 -4.90 -10.17 19.26
CA LEU A 81 -6.08 -9.83 18.46
C LEU A 81 -7.22 -9.34 19.36
N GLY A 82 -7.64 -8.10 19.16
CA GLY A 82 -8.69 -7.47 19.97
C GLY A 82 -10.10 -7.59 19.39
N GLN A 83 -10.26 -7.93 18.12
CA GLN A 83 -11.56 -7.93 17.46
C GLN A 83 -11.66 -8.90 16.26
N TRP A 84 -12.88 -9.19 15.82
CA TRP A 84 -13.17 -9.96 14.61
C TRP A 84 -14.44 -9.40 13.92
N PRO A 85 -14.55 -9.39 12.58
CA PRO A 85 -13.57 -9.86 11.59
C PRO A 85 -12.42 -8.87 11.34
N VAL A 86 -11.29 -9.38 10.82
CA VAL A 86 -10.11 -8.56 10.50
C VAL A 86 -10.00 -8.16 9.03
N GLN A 87 -10.67 -8.85 8.10
CA GLN A 87 -10.57 -8.48 6.69
C GLN A 87 -11.33 -7.17 6.42
N ILE A 88 -10.70 -6.22 5.74
CA ILE A 88 -11.28 -4.90 5.44
C ILE A 88 -12.65 -5.03 4.76
N LYS A 89 -12.80 -6.00 3.84
CA LYS A 89 -14.06 -6.25 3.12
C LYS A 89 -15.19 -6.73 4.03
N LEU A 90 -14.86 -7.47 5.09
CA LEU A 90 -15.83 -8.11 5.97
C LEU A 90 -16.19 -7.25 7.18
N ALA A 91 -15.28 -6.39 7.65
CA ALA A 91 -15.51 -5.54 8.82
C ALA A 91 -16.70 -4.57 8.58
N PRO A 92 -17.76 -4.58 9.43
CA PRO A 92 -18.83 -3.59 9.34
C PRO A 92 -18.30 -2.19 9.63
N ALA A 93 -18.67 -1.18 8.83
CA ALA A 93 -18.04 0.15 8.94
C ALA A 93 -18.32 0.86 10.28
N GLN A 94 -19.42 0.51 10.95
CA GLN A 94 -19.85 1.08 12.24
C GLN A 94 -19.73 0.06 13.39
N ALA A 95 -18.80 -0.89 13.28
CA ALA A 95 -18.61 -1.88 14.34
C ALA A 95 -18.19 -1.19 15.66
N PRO A 96 -18.76 -1.58 16.83
CA PRO A 96 -18.51 -0.90 18.11
C PRO A 96 -17.05 -0.79 18.52
N PHE A 97 -16.20 -1.74 18.10
CA PHE A 97 -14.78 -1.74 18.44
C PHE A 97 -13.99 -0.60 17.80
N PHE A 98 -14.53 0.14 16.83
CA PHE A 98 -13.85 1.30 16.24
C PHE A 98 -13.95 2.57 17.09
N GLY A 99 -14.87 2.64 18.05
CA GLY A 99 -15.01 3.82 18.92
C GLY A 99 -13.76 4.08 19.75
N GLY A 100 -13.08 5.20 19.51
CA GLY A 100 -11.85 5.55 20.21
C GLY A 100 -10.65 4.66 19.85
N ALA A 101 -10.68 3.94 18.72
CA ALA A 101 -9.68 2.93 18.42
C ALA A 101 -8.36 3.52 17.90
N LYS A 102 -7.26 2.83 18.19
CA LYS A 102 -6.02 2.92 17.39
C LYS A 102 -6.14 1.91 16.26
N LEU A 103 -6.19 2.38 15.02
CA LEU A 103 -6.41 1.53 13.85
C LEU A 103 -5.07 1.04 13.29
N LEU A 104 -4.96 -0.26 13.07
CA LEU A 104 -3.89 -0.90 12.31
C LEU A 104 -4.47 -1.35 10.97
N VAL A 105 -3.90 -0.89 9.85
CA VAL A 105 -4.21 -1.35 8.50
C VAL A 105 -2.98 -2.05 7.95
N ALA A 106 -3.04 -3.37 7.74
CA ALA A 106 -1.88 -4.16 7.38
C ALA A 106 -2.06 -4.97 6.09
N ALA A 107 -0.99 -5.15 5.34
CA ALA A 107 -0.97 -6.09 4.22
C ALA A 107 -1.10 -7.53 4.75
N ASP A 108 -1.84 -8.39 4.05
CA ASP A 108 -2.09 -9.78 4.49
C ASP A 108 -0.79 -10.56 4.77
N CYS A 109 0.23 -10.36 3.93
CA CYS A 109 1.52 -11.03 4.07
C CYS A 109 2.38 -10.49 5.23
N ALA A 110 2.06 -9.33 5.82
CA ALA A 110 2.86 -8.71 6.87
C ALA A 110 2.94 -9.59 8.13
N ALA A 111 1.81 -10.15 8.57
CA ALA A 111 1.75 -11.01 9.75
C ALA A 111 2.50 -12.33 9.58
N TYR A 112 2.65 -12.81 8.34
CA TYR A 112 3.42 -14.01 8.03
C TYR A 112 4.92 -13.75 7.88
N ALA A 113 5.29 -12.54 7.46
CA ALA A 113 6.68 -12.15 7.32
C ALA A 113 7.31 -11.75 8.67
N TYR A 114 6.56 -11.02 9.52
CA TYR A 114 7.08 -10.48 10.78
C TYR A 114 6.62 -11.30 11.99
N ALA A 115 7.52 -12.08 12.59
CA ALA A 115 7.15 -13.07 13.61
C ALA A 115 6.49 -12.45 14.88
N ALA A 116 6.92 -11.26 15.30
CA ALA A 116 6.40 -10.58 16.49
C ALA A 116 5.16 -9.70 16.20
N PHE A 117 4.43 -9.94 15.10
CA PHE A 117 3.40 -9.02 14.60
C PHE A 117 2.28 -8.72 15.61
N HIS A 118 1.85 -9.75 16.34
CA HIS A 118 0.86 -9.58 17.39
C HIS A 118 1.35 -8.62 18.47
N GLU A 119 2.60 -8.77 18.89
CA GLU A 119 3.16 -8.01 19.99
C GLU A 119 3.44 -6.56 19.61
N ASP A 120 4.07 -6.34 18.47
CA ASP A 120 4.59 -5.03 18.08
C ASP A 120 3.55 -4.17 17.37
N PHE A 121 2.61 -4.80 16.64
CA PHE A 121 1.63 -4.07 15.82
C PHE A 121 0.21 -4.19 16.33
N MET A 122 -0.27 -5.39 16.70
CA MET A 122 -1.69 -5.60 17.02
C MET A 122 -2.07 -5.19 18.44
N ARG A 123 -1.13 -5.26 19.39
CA ARG A 123 -1.39 -4.99 20.80
C ARG A 123 -2.05 -3.61 21.01
N GLY A 124 -3.27 -3.63 21.54
CA GLY A 124 -4.03 -2.41 21.84
C GLY A 124 -4.56 -1.68 20.60
N LYS A 125 -4.60 -2.34 19.44
CA LYS A 125 -5.10 -1.77 18.18
C LYS A 125 -6.22 -2.64 17.58
N VAL A 126 -7.14 -1.99 16.88
CA VAL A 126 -8.09 -2.66 15.99
C VAL A 126 -7.38 -2.98 14.69
N THR A 127 -7.32 -4.27 14.33
CA THR A 127 -6.52 -4.75 13.19
C THR A 127 -7.37 -5.02 11.95
N LEU A 128 -7.17 -4.25 10.89
CA LEU A 128 -7.72 -4.52 9.57
C LEU A 128 -6.62 -5.01 8.63
N ILE A 129 -6.90 -6.08 7.88
CA ILE A 129 -5.97 -6.65 6.89
C ILE A 129 -6.59 -6.65 5.50
N GLY A 130 -5.74 -6.48 4.49
CA GLY A 130 -6.12 -6.72 3.11
C GLY A 130 -4.95 -6.58 2.12
N CYS A 131 -5.11 -7.20 0.96
CA CYS A 131 -4.23 -7.06 -0.18
C CYS A 131 -5.03 -6.62 -1.42
N PRO A 132 -4.97 -5.32 -1.81
CA PRO A 132 -5.75 -4.81 -2.95
C PRO A 132 -5.49 -5.59 -4.25
N LYS A 133 -4.27 -6.11 -4.42
CA LYS A 133 -3.87 -6.89 -5.58
C LYS A 133 -4.56 -8.26 -5.65
N LEU A 134 -4.74 -8.93 -4.51
CA LEU A 134 -5.38 -10.25 -4.46
C LEU A 134 -6.90 -10.12 -4.42
N ASP A 135 -7.41 -9.12 -3.70
CA ASP A 135 -8.84 -8.92 -3.56
C ASP A 135 -9.49 -8.27 -4.78
N GLY A 136 -8.69 -7.65 -5.66
CA GLY A 136 -9.16 -6.99 -6.88
C GLY A 136 -10.03 -5.76 -6.61
N VAL A 137 -9.85 -5.11 -5.44
CA VAL A 137 -10.65 -3.96 -5.02
C VAL A 137 -9.79 -2.82 -4.49
N ASP A 138 -10.35 -1.62 -4.53
CA ASP A 138 -9.83 -0.46 -3.83
C ASP A 138 -10.50 -0.34 -2.44
N TYR A 139 -9.71 -0.30 -1.38
CA TYR A 139 -10.23 -0.20 -0.02
C TYR A 139 -10.58 1.24 0.40
N ALA A 140 -10.26 2.25 -0.40
CA ALA A 140 -10.34 3.65 0.02
C ALA A 140 -11.74 4.06 0.48
N GLU A 141 -12.80 3.66 -0.24
CA GLU A 141 -14.19 4.00 0.12
C GLU A 141 -14.57 3.38 1.47
N LYS A 142 -14.33 2.07 1.61
CA LYS A 142 -14.63 1.35 2.86
C LYS A 142 -13.88 1.92 4.05
N LEU A 143 -12.60 2.22 3.87
CA LEU A 143 -11.77 2.83 4.90
C LEU A 143 -12.25 4.26 5.19
N ALA A 144 -12.64 5.05 4.19
CA ALA A 144 -13.17 6.40 4.39
C ALA A 144 -14.43 6.36 5.25
N ASP A 145 -15.33 5.40 5.01
CA ASP A 145 -16.53 5.23 5.83
C ASP A 145 -16.20 4.86 7.27
N ILE A 146 -15.25 3.93 7.48
CA ILE A 146 -14.78 3.58 8.84
C ILE A 146 -14.21 4.83 9.55
N LEU A 147 -13.37 5.61 8.86
CA LEU A 147 -12.78 6.81 9.45
C LEU A 147 -13.82 7.91 9.71
N ARG A 148 -14.78 8.09 8.80
CA ARG A 148 -15.83 9.13 8.91
C ARG A 148 -16.80 8.83 10.05
N LEU A 149 -17.25 7.58 10.15
CA LEU A 149 -18.32 7.16 11.07
C LEU A 149 -17.83 6.85 12.50
N ASN A 150 -16.51 6.83 12.74
CA ASN A 150 -15.95 6.47 14.04
C ASN A 150 -14.85 7.43 14.47
N ASP A 151 -14.65 7.56 15.78
CA ASP A 151 -13.57 8.37 16.34
C ASP A 151 -12.28 7.54 16.45
N ILE A 152 -11.43 7.66 15.43
CA ILE A 152 -10.15 6.95 15.35
C ILE A 152 -9.04 7.83 15.88
N GLN A 153 -8.31 7.34 16.89
CA GLN A 153 -7.23 8.09 17.55
C GLN A 153 -5.97 8.20 16.69
N SER A 154 -5.64 7.14 15.95
CA SER A 154 -4.43 7.08 15.11
C SER A 154 -4.55 5.96 14.09
N VAL A 155 -3.87 6.09 12.94
CA VAL A 155 -3.75 5.01 11.95
C VAL A 155 -2.29 4.57 11.80
N THR A 156 -2.03 3.27 11.96
CA THR A 156 -0.74 2.66 11.59
C THR A 156 -0.94 1.82 10.34
N VAL A 157 -0.19 2.09 9.28
CA VAL A 157 -0.18 1.26 8.07
C VAL A 157 1.05 0.36 8.11
N VAL A 158 0.87 -0.96 8.02
CA VAL A 158 2.00 -1.89 7.88
C VAL A 158 1.97 -2.48 6.48
N ARG A 159 2.97 -2.14 5.66
CA ARG A 159 3.11 -2.60 4.29
C ARG A 159 4.41 -3.37 4.09
N MET A 160 4.47 -4.16 3.02
CA MET A 160 5.72 -4.79 2.59
C MET A 160 6.48 -3.87 1.63
N GLU A 161 7.80 -4.07 1.52
CA GLU A 161 8.69 -3.37 0.58
C GLU A 161 8.32 -3.62 -0.89
N VAL A 162 7.59 -4.71 -1.16
CA VAL A 162 7.17 -5.08 -2.51
C VAL A 162 6.16 -4.08 -3.09
N PRO A 163 6.19 -3.85 -4.41
CA PRO A 163 5.40 -2.80 -5.04
C PRO A 163 3.89 -3.02 -4.92
N CYS A 164 3.42 -4.28 -4.80
CA CYS A 164 1.99 -4.58 -4.69
C CYS A 164 1.33 -4.01 -3.43
N CYS A 165 2.09 -3.72 -2.37
CA CYS A 165 1.55 -3.11 -1.14
C CYS A 165 1.41 -1.58 -1.22
N GLY A 166 1.82 -0.93 -2.32
CA GLY A 166 1.64 0.52 -2.50
C GLY A 166 0.16 0.93 -2.58
N GLY A 167 -0.69 0.07 -3.14
CA GLY A 167 -2.13 0.32 -3.23
C GLY A 167 -2.82 0.43 -1.86
N LEU A 168 -2.34 -0.30 -0.84
CA LEU A 168 -2.91 -0.25 0.50
C LEU A 168 -2.64 1.11 1.17
N GLN A 169 -1.40 1.60 1.07
CA GLN A 169 -1.03 2.92 1.60
C GLN A 169 -1.80 4.03 0.89
N SER A 170 -1.89 4.00 -0.44
CA SER A 170 -2.66 4.96 -1.23
C SER A 170 -4.15 4.95 -0.82
N ALA A 171 -4.73 3.77 -0.61
CA ALA A 171 -6.11 3.65 -0.17
C ALA A 171 -6.34 4.30 1.20
N VAL A 172 -5.42 4.12 2.16
CA VAL A 172 -5.51 4.78 3.48
C VAL A 172 -5.35 6.29 3.36
N GLN A 173 -4.41 6.78 2.55
CA GLN A 173 -4.21 8.22 2.33
C GLN A 173 -5.46 8.89 1.77
N ARG A 174 -6.05 8.30 0.72
CA ARG A 174 -7.30 8.79 0.13
C ARG A 174 -8.48 8.67 1.08
N ALA A 175 -8.54 7.60 1.88
CA ALA A 175 -9.57 7.45 2.91
C ALA A 175 -9.51 8.54 3.96
N MET A 176 -8.32 8.90 4.44
CA MET A 176 -8.14 10.00 5.40
C MET A 176 -8.58 11.33 4.78
N GLN A 177 -8.14 11.63 3.56
CA GLN A 177 -8.57 12.84 2.83
C GLN A 177 -10.10 12.90 2.67
N ALA A 178 -10.73 11.80 2.23
CA ALA A 178 -12.17 11.71 2.04
C ALA A 178 -12.99 11.66 3.33
N SER A 179 -12.37 11.32 4.47
CA SER A 179 -13.02 11.35 5.78
C SER A 179 -13.15 12.77 6.34
N GLY A 180 -12.31 13.70 5.87
CA GLY A 180 -12.24 15.07 6.39
C GLY A 180 -11.64 15.18 7.81
N LYS A 181 -11.18 14.07 8.41
CA LYS A 181 -10.61 14.06 9.76
C LYS A 181 -9.09 14.19 9.73
N CYS A 182 -8.55 15.02 10.61
CA CYS A 182 -7.11 15.09 10.87
C CYS A 182 -6.72 14.00 11.86
N ILE A 183 -6.25 12.86 11.36
CA ILE A 183 -5.87 11.70 12.18
C ILE A 183 -4.34 11.51 12.08
N PRO A 184 -3.60 11.43 13.22
CA PRO A 184 -2.18 11.13 13.17
C PRO A 184 -1.98 9.73 12.61
N TRP A 185 -1.04 9.59 11.68
CA TRP A 185 -0.78 8.32 11.03
C TRP A 185 0.70 8.12 10.73
N GLN A 186 1.07 6.86 10.50
CA GLN A 186 2.42 6.44 10.13
C GLN A 186 2.35 5.20 9.26
N VAL A 187 3.40 4.98 8.47
CA VAL A 187 3.63 3.82 7.62
C VAL A 187 4.88 3.11 8.10
N VAL A 188 4.77 1.82 8.35
CA VAL A 188 5.89 0.92 8.63
C VAL A 188 6.05 -0.01 7.43
N THR A 189 7.27 -0.05 6.87
CA THR A 189 7.60 -0.91 5.74
C THR A 189 8.41 -2.11 6.21
N LEU A 190 7.95 -3.31 5.88
CA LEU A 190 8.60 -4.58 6.19
C LEU A 190 9.29 -5.17 4.96
N SER A 191 10.48 -5.73 5.12
CA SER A 191 11.12 -6.54 4.07
C SER A 191 10.43 -7.89 3.91
N ARG A 192 10.72 -8.57 2.79
CA ARG A 192 10.28 -9.95 2.53
C ARG A 192 10.73 -10.96 3.59
N ASP A 193 11.80 -10.66 4.32
CA ASP A 193 12.34 -11.49 5.40
C ASP A 193 11.98 -11.00 6.82
N GLY A 194 11.02 -10.09 6.93
CA GLY A 194 10.43 -9.73 8.24
C GLY A 194 11.23 -8.73 9.04
N ARG A 195 12.08 -7.92 8.41
CA ARG A 195 12.77 -6.79 9.05
C ARG A 195 12.03 -5.48 8.78
N ILE A 196 12.15 -4.52 9.70
CA ILE A 196 11.63 -3.16 9.47
C ILE A 196 12.64 -2.39 8.62
N CYS A 197 12.21 -1.92 7.45
CA CYS A 197 13.04 -1.19 6.49
C CYS A 197 12.88 0.33 6.55
N GLY A 198 11.77 0.82 7.09
CA GLY A 198 11.50 2.24 7.17
C GLY A 198 10.20 2.57 7.90
N GLN A 199 10.15 3.80 8.43
CA GLN A 199 8.99 4.38 9.10
C GLN A 199 8.81 5.83 8.62
N THR A 200 7.61 6.18 8.15
CA THR A 200 7.28 7.51 7.61
C THR A 200 5.90 7.96 8.03
#